data_AF-A0A959S8U3-F1
#
_entry.id   AF-A0A959S8U3-F1
#
_cell.length_a   1.000
_cell.length_b   1.000
_cell.length_c   1.000
_cell.angle_alpha   90.00
_cell.angle_beta   90.00
_cell.angle_gamma   90.00
#
_symmetry.space_group_name_H-M   'P 1'
#
loop_
_entity.id
_entity.type
_entity.pdbx_description
1 polymer ?
#
loop_
_entity_poly.entity_id
_entity_poly.type
_entity_poly.pdbx_seq_one_letter_code
_entity_poly.pdbx_strand_id
1 'polypeptide(L)'
;MLLRPTILIAATFTLSALRTTAQDKTKEGDLLTWTHTISVVPDSLANAGHTLPAFLITVYESDGGQAFDLWKAQMASSSREVNNGKPAKAIGVTLPAFNSSPVMVLCTATTDKKADLGRLSLAYVLNDSVPVMDQEAASAHARELAVALNKAVVQVRIDAYTKRLDKTNDKLDDAQEEVMDNAKDLEKANKDLAKNRNAVSKIQADNAKYSGEIAGLEKKFALTNDPKDLKQLTKARQKLAKGEASLAKAMKSEAKAQDAVSRYQGRSPDHARTAQEHTDSKEEIEAIIAQLKRKQDAIR
;
A
#
# COMPACT_ATOMS: atom_id res chain seq x y z
N MET A 1 -2.27 64.22 -46.47
CA MET A 1 -3.34 64.26 -45.45
C MET A 1 -3.50 62.83 -44.93
N LEU A 2 -2.98 62.61 -43.72
CA LEU A 2 -3.24 61.53 -42.74
C LEU A 2 -3.27 60.07 -43.21
N LEU A 3 -2.13 59.40 -42.95
CA LEU A 3 -2.01 57.97 -42.65
C LEU A 3 -2.90 57.58 -41.44
N ARG A 4 -3.56 56.42 -41.52
CA ARG A 4 -3.99 55.65 -40.34
C ARG A 4 -3.77 54.14 -40.61
N PRO A 5 -2.97 53.44 -39.78
CA PRO A 5 -2.83 52.00 -39.85
C PRO A 5 -3.88 51.33 -38.94
N THR A 6 -4.60 50.34 -39.46
CA THR A 6 -5.47 49.48 -38.66
C THR A 6 -4.61 48.35 -38.08
N ILE A 7 -4.31 48.44 -36.79
CA ILE A 7 -3.67 47.40 -36.00
C ILE A 7 -4.76 46.38 -35.64
N LEU A 8 -4.69 45.16 -36.19
CA LEU A 8 -5.47 44.03 -35.69
C LEU A 8 -4.57 43.20 -34.77
N ILE A 9 -4.87 43.24 -33.47
CA ILE A 9 -4.18 42.50 -32.42
C ILE A 9 -4.59 41.02 -32.55
N ALA A 10 -3.66 40.19 -33.01
CA ALA A 10 -3.79 38.73 -32.93
C ALA A 10 -3.52 38.31 -31.48
N ALA A 11 -4.58 37.94 -30.75
CA ALA A 11 -4.45 37.32 -29.43
C ALA A 11 -4.07 35.84 -29.60
N THR A 12 -2.77 35.56 -29.65
CA THR A 12 -2.23 34.21 -29.49
C THR A 12 -2.48 33.73 -28.06
N PHE A 13 -3.45 32.83 -27.88
CA PHE A 13 -3.53 31.99 -26.69
C PHE A 13 -2.29 31.09 -26.67
N THR A 14 -1.28 31.49 -25.89
CA THR A 14 -0.18 30.59 -25.53
C THR A 14 -0.74 29.51 -24.62
N LEU A 15 -0.96 28.33 -25.20
CA LEU A 15 -1.14 27.08 -24.46
C LEU A 15 0.17 26.83 -23.70
N SER A 16 0.23 27.26 -22.45
CA SER A 16 1.35 26.96 -21.57
C SER A 16 1.43 25.45 -21.40
N ALA A 17 2.35 24.81 -22.13
CA ALA A 17 2.77 23.45 -21.90
C ALA A 17 3.44 23.40 -20.53
N LEU A 18 2.64 23.13 -19.49
CA LEU A 18 3.14 22.78 -18.16
C LEU A 18 3.96 21.50 -18.31
N ARG A 19 5.28 21.64 -18.26
CA ARG A 19 6.20 20.52 -18.10
C ARG A 19 5.92 19.93 -16.71
N THR A 20 5.19 18.84 -16.67
CA THR A 20 4.99 18.02 -15.48
C THR A 20 6.34 17.46 -15.09
N THR A 21 6.88 17.91 -13.96
CA THR A 21 8.05 17.29 -13.35
C THR A 21 7.69 15.87 -12.93
N ALA A 22 8.62 14.92 -13.05
CA ALA A 22 8.42 13.51 -12.68
C ALA A 22 8.01 13.29 -11.20
N GLN A 23 8.00 14.34 -10.37
CA GLN A 23 7.54 14.34 -8.99
C GLN A 23 6.01 14.49 -8.82
N ASP A 24 5.25 14.81 -9.86
CA ASP A 24 3.78 15.04 -9.76
C ASP A 24 2.94 13.78 -10.03
N LYS A 25 3.57 12.64 -10.31
CA LYS A 25 2.87 11.39 -10.63
C LYS A 25 3.35 10.23 -9.76
N THR A 26 2.44 9.32 -9.43
CA THR A 26 2.81 8.03 -8.83
C THR A 26 3.50 7.12 -9.85
N LYS A 27 4.03 5.99 -9.38
CA LYS A 27 4.62 4.93 -10.25
C LYS A 27 3.59 4.39 -11.25
N GLU A 28 2.31 4.45 -10.91
CA GLU A 28 1.15 4.04 -11.70
C GLU A 28 0.71 5.11 -12.69
N GLY A 29 1.32 6.30 -12.65
CA GLY A 29 1.01 7.42 -13.53
C GLY A 29 -0.10 8.35 -13.02
N ASP A 30 -0.61 8.14 -11.80
CA ASP A 30 -1.65 8.97 -11.20
C ASP A 30 -1.11 10.35 -10.86
N LEU A 31 -1.75 11.42 -11.35
CA LEU A 31 -1.41 12.78 -10.94
C LEU A 31 -1.73 12.98 -9.45
N LEU A 32 -0.79 13.56 -8.71
CA LEU A 32 -0.90 13.83 -7.27
C LEU A 32 -1.38 15.24 -6.94
N THR A 33 -1.36 16.14 -7.92
CA THR A 33 -1.81 17.53 -7.78
C THR A 33 -3.01 17.81 -8.68
N TRP A 34 -3.81 18.80 -8.30
CA TRP A 34 -4.91 19.31 -9.11
C TRP A 34 -4.49 20.60 -9.80
N THR A 35 -4.45 20.59 -11.13
CA THR A 35 -4.05 21.75 -11.94
C THR A 35 -5.14 22.20 -12.92
N HIS A 36 -6.31 21.57 -12.87
CA HIS A 36 -7.37 21.80 -13.84
C HIS A 36 -8.37 22.84 -13.35
N THR A 37 -8.98 23.55 -14.28
CA THR A 37 -10.11 24.43 -14.00
C THR A 37 -11.39 23.71 -14.36
N ILE A 38 -12.37 23.73 -13.44
CA ILE A 38 -13.72 23.22 -13.72
C ILE A 38 -14.49 24.32 -14.44
N SER A 39 -14.86 24.02 -15.68
CA SER A 39 -15.67 24.88 -16.53
C SER A 39 -16.92 24.13 -16.98
N VAL A 40 -18.01 24.87 -17.10
CA VAL A 40 -19.25 24.42 -17.75
C VAL A 40 -19.38 25.18 -19.05
N VAL A 41 -19.53 24.47 -20.16
CA VAL A 41 -19.61 25.07 -21.50
C VAL A 41 -21.01 24.82 -22.07
N PRO A 42 -21.68 25.84 -22.63
CA PRO A 42 -22.95 25.62 -23.33
C PRO A 42 -22.81 24.60 -24.46
N ASP A 43 -23.78 23.72 -24.59
CA ASP A 43 -23.84 22.65 -25.57
C ASP A 43 -25.30 22.42 -26.00
N SER A 44 -25.55 21.42 -26.84
CA SER A 44 -26.89 20.96 -27.20
C SER A 44 -26.98 19.45 -27.17
N LEU A 45 -28.14 18.92 -26.76
CA LEU A 45 -28.38 17.50 -26.67
C LEU A 45 -29.65 17.13 -27.43
N ALA A 46 -29.55 16.11 -28.31
CA ALA A 46 -30.70 15.60 -29.05
C ALA A 46 -31.46 14.54 -28.23
N ASN A 47 -32.78 14.69 -28.10
CA ASN A 47 -33.67 13.72 -27.46
C ASN A 47 -35.02 13.66 -28.19
N ALA A 48 -35.44 12.46 -28.60
CA ALA A 48 -36.77 12.23 -29.23
C ALA A 48 -37.13 13.20 -30.37
N GLY A 49 -36.14 13.59 -31.20
CA GLY A 49 -36.35 14.53 -32.32
C GLY A 49 -36.29 16.01 -31.94
N HIS A 50 -36.07 16.33 -30.67
CA HIS A 50 -35.86 17.69 -30.18
C HIS A 50 -34.39 17.97 -29.88
N THR A 51 -33.96 19.21 -30.08
CA THR A 51 -32.64 19.71 -29.65
C THR A 51 -32.85 20.55 -28.40
N LEU A 52 -32.24 20.11 -27.29
CA LEU A 52 -32.37 20.72 -25.98
C LEU A 52 -31.09 21.49 -25.65
N PRO A 53 -31.18 22.66 -24.98
CA PRO A 53 -30.02 23.29 -24.33
C PRO A 53 -29.35 22.32 -23.37
N ALA A 54 -28.02 22.24 -23.44
CA ALA A 54 -27.23 21.36 -22.60
C ALA A 54 -25.97 22.06 -22.09
N PHE A 55 -25.30 21.38 -21.17
CA PHE A 55 -24.06 21.82 -20.56
C PHE A 55 -23.03 20.70 -20.67
N LEU A 56 -21.90 21.03 -21.29
CA LEU A 56 -20.73 20.17 -21.38
C LEU A 56 -19.86 20.36 -20.15
N ILE A 57 -19.60 19.28 -19.43
CA ILE A 57 -18.64 19.22 -18.33
C ILE A 57 -17.55 18.21 -18.61
N THR A 58 -16.36 18.47 -18.09
CA THR A 58 -15.20 17.58 -18.22
C THR A 58 -14.94 16.84 -16.91
N VAL A 59 -14.78 15.53 -17.01
CA VAL A 59 -14.31 14.66 -15.92
C VAL A 59 -12.88 14.25 -16.26
N TYR A 60 -11.92 14.89 -15.60
CA TYR A 60 -10.51 14.69 -15.85
C TYR A 60 -10.06 13.33 -15.35
N GLU A 61 -9.03 12.79 -16.01
CA GLU A 61 -8.38 11.54 -15.64
C GLU A 61 -9.34 10.34 -15.57
N SER A 62 -10.36 10.38 -16.42
CA SER A 62 -11.31 9.31 -16.67
C SER A 62 -11.67 9.28 -18.15
N ASP A 63 -12.11 8.13 -18.67
CA ASP A 63 -12.73 8.08 -20.00
C ASP A 63 -14.23 8.41 -19.94
N GLY A 64 -14.89 8.49 -21.10
CA GLY A 64 -16.32 8.78 -21.16
C GLY A 64 -17.19 7.71 -20.51
N GLY A 65 -16.78 6.44 -20.53
CA GLY A 65 -17.51 5.35 -19.86
C GLY A 65 -17.44 5.48 -18.34
N GLN A 66 -16.25 5.72 -17.80
CA GLN A 66 -16.02 5.97 -16.38
C GLN A 66 -16.76 7.21 -15.90
N ALA A 67 -16.67 8.32 -16.64
CA ALA A 67 -17.41 9.54 -16.34
C ALA A 67 -18.93 9.29 -16.30
N PHE A 68 -19.44 8.48 -17.23
CA PHE A 68 -20.84 8.12 -17.30
C PHE A 68 -21.27 7.22 -16.13
N ASP A 69 -20.44 6.25 -15.73
CA ASP A 69 -20.70 5.38 -14.59
C ASP A 69 -20.73 6.17 -13.28
N LEU A 70 -19.79 7.12 -13.10
CA LEU A 70 -19.80 8.03 -11.95
C LEU A 70 -21.05 8.93 -11.95
N TRP A 71 -21.47 9.44 -13.11
CA TRP A 71 -22.69 10.21 -13.23
C TRP A 71 -23.92 9.40 -12.82
N LYS A 72 -24.05 8.14 -13.30
CA LYS A 72 -25.16 7.25 -12.92
C LYS A 72 -25.18 7.01 -11.41
N ALA A 73 -24.02 6.74 -10.81
CA ALA A 73 -23.91 6.52 -9.36
C ALA A 73 -24.36 7.76 -8.57
N GLN A 74 -23.92 8.96 -9.00
CA GLN A 74 -24.34 10.21 -8.39
C GLN A 74 -25.86 10.43 -8.53
N MET A 75 -26.40 10.27 -9.74
CA MET A 75 -27.83 10.49 -10.00
C MET A 75 -28.73 9.46 -9.31
N ALA A 76 -28.29 8.21 -9.15
CA ALA A 76 -29.05 7.18 -8.44
C ALA A 76 -29.33 7.56 -6.98
N SER A 77 -28.47 8.38 -6.37
CA SER A 77 -28.68 8.88 -5.00
C SER A 77 -29.70 10.02 -4.89
N SER A 78 -29.94 10.75 -5.99
CA SER A 78 -30.72 12.00 -6.00
C SER A 78 -31.94 11.96 -6.91
N SER A 79 -32.24 10.81 -7.52
CA SER A 79 -33.32 10.61 -8.48
C SER A 79 -34.19 9.41 -8.08
N ARG A 80 -35.39 9.33 -8.65
CA ARG A 80 -36.27 8.17 -8.48
C ARG A 80 -35.80 6.98 -9.33
N GLU A 81 -35.26 7.26 -10.51
CA GLU A 81 -34.88 6.25 -11.49
C GLU A 81 -33.76 6.78 -12.39
N VAL A 82 -32.81 5.90 -12.75
CA VAL A 82 -31.81 6.16 -13.78
C VAL A 82 -31.94 5.12 -14.88
N ASN A 83 -32.21 5.55 -16.10
CA ASN A 83 -32.28 4.66 -17.27
C ASN A 83 -31.07 4.84 -18.19
N ASN A 84 -30.71 3.76 -18.89
CA ASN A 84 -29.53 3.70 -19.77
C ASN A 84 -29.88 3.98 -21.24
N GLY A 85 -30.87 4.85 -21.49
CA GLY A 85 -31.26 5.27 -22.83
C GLY A 85 -30.15 6.03 -23.57
N LYS A 86 -30.46 6.50 -24.79
CA LYS A 86 -29.62 7.43 -25.54
C LYS A 86 -30.44 8.66 -25.93
N PRO A 87 -30.38 9.76 -25.17
CA PRO A 87 -29.58 9.97 -23.95
C PRO A 87 -30.07 9.13 -22.76
N ALA A 88 -29.18 8.91 -21.79
CA ALA A 88 -29.55 8.33 -20.50
C ALA A 88 -30.33 9.36 -19.68
N LYS A 89 -31.24 8.91 -18.83
CA LYS A 89 -32.15 9.82 -18.10
C LYS A 89 -32.15 9.49 -16.61
N ALA A 90 -31.87 10.48 -15.79
CA ALA A 90 -32.19 10.46 -14.37
C ALA A 90 -33.55 11.17 -14.18
N ILE A 91 -34.55 10.47 -13.68
CA ILE A 91 -35.94 10.93 -13.60
C ILE A 91 -36.27 11.30 -12.15
N GLY A 92 -36.94 12.44 -11.97
CA GLY A 92 -37.38 12.88 -10.66
C GLY A 92 -36.21 13.33 -9.78
N VAL A 93 -35.21 13.96 -10.40
CA VAL A 93 -34.08 14.56 -9.70
C VAL A 93 -34.61 15.76 -8.91
N THR A 94 -34.40 15.77 -7.60
CA THR A 94 -34.76 16.90 -6.75
C THR A 94 -33.55 17.80 -6.60
N LEU A 95 -33.62 19.00 -7.17
CA LEU A 95 -32.54 19.99 -7.08
C LEU A 95 -33.03 21.20 -6.28
N PRO A 96 -32.31 21.62 -5.23
CA PRO A 96 -32.70 22.76 -4.41
C PRO A 96 -32.93 24.06 -5.21
N ALA A 97 -32.20 24.23 -6.31
CA ALA A 97 -32.28 25.41 -7.16
C ALA A 97 -33.56 25.51 -8.03
N PHE A 98 -34.36 24.43 -8.16
CA PHE A 98 -35.56 24.40 -9.01
C PHE A 98 -36.88 24.34 -8.21
N ASN A 99 -36.94 25.00 -7.05
CA ASN A 99 -38.15 25.15 -6.22
C ASN A 99 -38.92 23.83 -6.00
N SER A 100 -38.19 22.75 -5.70
CA SER A 100 -38.72 21.42 -5.35
C SER A 100 -39.57 20.71 -6.42
N SER A 101 -39.63 21.23 -7.66
CA SER A 101 -40.25 20.50 -8.77
C SER A 101 -39.27 19.44 -9.29
N PRO A 102 -39.64 18.15 -9.35
CA PRO A 102 -38.76 17.11 -9.84
C PRO A 102 -38.37 17.38 -11.30
N VAL A 103 -37.08 17.41 -11.59
CA VAL A 103 -36.56 17.57 -12.96
C VAL A 103 -36.04 16.24 -13.50
N MET A 104 -35.87 16.17 -14.81
CA MET A 104 -35.17 15.08 -15.46
C MET A 104 -33.82 15.58 -15.97
N VAL A 105 -32.76 14.81 -15.73
CA VAL A 105 -31.41 15.12 -16.23
C VAL A 105 -31.05 14.09 -17.29
N LEU A 106 -30.88 14.57 -18.52
CA LEU A 106 -30.42 13.77 -19.65
C LEU A 106 -28.89 13.83 -19.71
N CYS A 107 -28.25 12.71 -20.02
CA CYS A 107 -26.81 12.63 -20.12
C CYS A 107 -26.36 11.81 -21.33
N THR A 108 -25.37 12.33 -22.05
CA THR A 108 -24.55 11.56 -22.99
C THR A 108 -23.09 11.74 -22.65
N ALA A 109 -22.31 10.68 -22.81
CA ALA A 109 -20.88 10.72 -22.55
C ALA A 109 -20.06 10.50 -23.83
N THR A 110 -18.93 11.20 -23.90
CA THR A 110 -17.93 11.03 -24.95
C THR A 110 -16.54 10.95 -24.35
N THR A 111 -15.61 10.33 -25.07
CA THR A 111 -14.20 10.27 -24.69
C THR A 111 -13.39 11.12 -25.66
N ASP A 112 -12.65 12.10 -25.14
CA ASP A 112 -11.62 12.79 -25.91
C ASP A 112 -10.33 11.98 -25.85
N LYS A 113 -10.12 11.13 -26.86
CA LYS A 113 -8.95 10.23 -26.92
C LYS A 113 -7.61 10.96 -26.97
N LYS A 114 -7.58 12.22 -27.41
CA LYS A 114 -6.32 12.98 -27.52
C LYS A 114 -5.91 13.58 -26.18
N ALA A 115 -6.89 14.00 -25.39
CA ALA A 115 -6.69 14.61 -24.08
C ALA A 115 -6.88 13.63 -22.92
N ASP A 116 -7.23 12.37 -23.22
CA ASP A 116 -7.49 11.28 -22.25
C ASP A 116 -8.46 11.70 -21.15
N LEU A 117 -9.60 12.27 -21.57
CA LEU A 117 -10.63 12.79 -20.66
C LEU A 117 -12.04 12.42 -21.12
N GLY A 118 -12.92 12.29 -20.13
CA GLY A 118 -14.34 12.05 -20.28
C GLY A 118 -15.08 13.37 -20.34
N ARG A 119 -16.08 13.45 -21.21
CA ARG A 119 -16.99 14.59 -21.30
C ARG A 119 -18.43 14.13 -21.17
N LEU A 120 -19.21 14.87 -20.40
CA LEU A 120 -20.64 14.64 -20.23
C LEU A 120 -21.39 15.86 -20.76
N SER A 121 -22.34 15.64 -21.66
CA SER A 121 -23.32 16.64 -22.08
C SER A 121 -24.61 16.41 -21.28
N LEU A 122 -25.04 17.43 -20.55
CA LEU A 122 -26.13 17.37 -19.58
C LEU A 122 -27.27 18.32 -19.98
N ALA A 123 -28.47 17.79 -20.20
CA ALA A 123 -29.66 18.62 -20.42
C ALA A 123 -30.63 18.47 -19.24
N TYR A 124 -31.12 19.61 -18.73
CA TYR A 124 -32.07 19.68 -17.62
C TYR A 124 -33.45 19.99 -18.18
N VAL A 125 -34.41 19.08 -17.98
CA VAL A 125 -35.71 19.15 -18.63
C VAL A 125 -36.87 18.85 -17.67
N LEU A 126 -38.02 19.44 -17.94
CA LEU A 126 -39.28 19.15 -17.22
C LEU A 126 -39.95 17.88 -17.76
N ASN A 127 -39.75 17.59 -19.04
CA ASN A 127 -40.21 16.40 -19.73
C ASN A 127 -39.31 16.14 -20.96
N ASP A 128 -39.66 15.18 -21.82
CA ASP A 128 -38.80 14.78 -22.94
C ASP A 128 -38.44 15.88 -23.96
N SER A 129 -39.18 17.00 -24.01
CA SER A 129 -38.97 18.05 -25.02
C SER A 129 -38.86 19.47 -24.45
N VAL A 130 -39.15 19.68 -23.15
CA VAL A 130 -39.22 21.01 -22.55
C VAL A 130 -38.04 21.23 -21.59
N PRO A 131 -37.10 22.15 -21.90
CA PRO A 131 -36.02 22.48 -20.98
C PRO A 131 -36.55 23.19 -19.72
N VAL A 132 -35.78 23.13 -18.64
CA VAL A 132 -36.03 23.99 -17.47
C VAL A 132 -35.91 25.45 -17.86
N MET A 133 -36.70 26.33 -17.26
CA MET A 133 -36.66 27.77 -17.57
C MET A 133 -35.39 28.44 -17.06
N ASP A 134 -34.94 28.05 -15.86
CA ASP A 134 -33.76 28.63 -15.22
C ASP A 134 -32.48 27.90 -15.66
N GLN A 135 -31.92 28.37 -16.78
CA GLN A 135 -30.67 27.83 -17.33
C GLN A 135 -29.44 28.21 -16.49
N GLU A 136 -29.52 29.26 -15.67
CA GLU A 136 -28.42 29.65 -14.78
C GLU A 136 -28.30 28.68 -13.61
N ALA A 137 -29.42 28.33 -12.97
CA ALA A 137 -29.48 27.27 -11.96
C ALA A 137 -29.04 25.92 -12.53
N ALA A 138 -29.39 25.60 -13.78
CA ALA A 138 -28.97 24.38 -14.46
C ALA A 138 -27.44 24.34 -14.67
N SER A 139 -26.87 25.45 -15.13
CA SER A 139 -25.41 25.60 -15.29
C SER A 139 -24.67 25.52 -13.96
N ALA A 140 -25.21 26.13 -12.90
CA ALA A 140 -24.63 26.09 -11.56
C ALA A 140 -24.59 24.65 -11.02
N HIS A 141 -25.71 23.92 -11.14
CA HIS A 141 -25.76 22.52 -10.74
C HIS A 141 -24.85 21.63 -11.62
N ALA A 142 -24.75 21.87 -12.93
CA ALA A 142 -23.80 21.16 -13.79
C ALA A 142 -22.35 21.36 -13.31
N ARG A 143 -22.01 22.56 -12.81
CA ARG A 143 -20.70 22.84 -12.22
C ARG A 143 -20.47 22.06 -10.94
N GLU A 144 -21.44 22.06 -10.02
CA GLU A 144 -21.38 21.29 -8.76
C GLU A 144 -21.20 19.79 -9.04
N LEU A 145 -21.93 19.27 -10.01
CA LEU A 145 -21.80 17.90 -10.47
C LEU A 145 -20.41 17.64 -11.07
N ALA A 146 -19.86 18.54 -11.87
CA ALA A 146 -18.49 18.40 -12.38
C ALA A 146 -17.46 18.34 -11.25
N VAL A 147 -17.61 19.17 -10.21
CA VAL A 147 -16.78 19.12 -9.00
C VAL A 147 -16.92 17.75 -8.33
N ALA A 148 -18.15 17.28 -8.09
CA ALA A 148 -18.41 16.01 -7.43
C ALA A 148 -17.82 14.82 -8.19
N LEU A 149 -17.97 14.77 -9.52
CA LEU A 149 -17.46 13.68 -10.36
C LEU A 149 -15.93 13.66 -10.39
N ASN A 150 -15.27 14.81 -10.52
CA ASN A 150 -13.81 14.88 -10.46
C ASN A 150 -13.28 14.48 -9.08
N LYS A 151 -13.97 14.85 -8.00
CA LYS A 151 -13.66 14.35 -6.64
C LYS A 151 -13.83 12.85 -6.52
N ALA A 152 -14.85 12.28 -7.17
CA ALA A 152 -15.10 10.84 -7.17
C ALA A 152 -14.00 10.06 -7.92
N VAL A 153 -13.47 10.58 -9.03
CA VAL A 153 -12.29 9.99 -9.71
C VAL A 153 -11.10 9.90 -8.76
N VAL A 154 -10.81 10.98 -8.04
CA VAL A 154 -9.72 10.98 -7.05
C VAL A 154 -10.02 10.02 -5.89
N GLN A 155 -11.28 9.93 -5.45
CA GLN A 155 -11.70 9.00 -4.40
C GLN A 155 -11.42 7.54 -4.77
N VAL A 156 -11.72 7.12 -6.00
CA VAL A 156 -11.43 5.76 -6.47
C VAL A 156 -9.94 5.41 -6.31
N ARG A 157 -9.05 6.38 -6.52
CA ARG A 157 -7.61 6.19 -6.31
C ARG A 157 -7.25 6.15 -4.84
N ILE A 158 -7.82 7.03 -4.02
CA ILE A 158 -7.64 6.99 -2.56
C ILE A 158 -8.03 5.61 -2.03
N ASP A 159 -9.16 5.05 -2.48
CA ASP A 159 -9.62 3.72 -2.08
C ASP A 159 -8.66 2.61 -2.55
N ALA A 160 -8.10 2.74 -3.76
CA ALA A 160 -7.11 1.80 -4.28
C ALA A 160 -5.81 1.80 -3.47
N TYR A 161 -5.27 2.98 -3.11
CA TYR A 161 -4.08 3.08 -2.25
C TYR A 161 -4.36 2.68 -0.82
N THR A 162 -5.57 2.95 -0.29
CA THR A 162 -5.97 2.48 1.05
C THR A 162 -5.96 0.96 1.11
N LYS A 163 -6.52 0.28 0.10
CA LYS A 163 -6.44 -1.20 0.01
C LYS A 163 -5.00 -1.73 -0.11
N ARG A 164 -4.08 -0.97 -0.72
CA ARG A 164 -2.66 -1.33 -0.79
C ARG A 164 -1.97 -1.12 0.54
N LEU A 165 -2.34 -0.06 1.27
CA LEU A 165 -1.86 0.21 2.62
C LEU A 165 -2.24 -0.94 3.56
N ASP A 166 -3.50 -1.38 3.53
CA ASP A 166 -3.97 -2.52 4.35
C ASP A 166 -3.12 -3.77 4.10
N LYS A 167 -2.93 -4.16 2.83
CA LYS A 167 -2.06 -5.29 2.46
C LYS A 167 -0.61 -5.12 2.86
N THR A 168 -0.12 -3.88 2.94
CA THR A 168 1.26 -3.58 3.34
C THR A 168 1.40 -3.67 4.86
N ASN A 169 0.37 -3.25 5.61
CA ASN A 169 0.31 -3.46 7.05
C ASN A 169 0.28 -4.95 7.39
N ASP A 170 -0.55 -5.77 6.72
CA ASP A 170 -0.59 -7.22 6.95
C ASP A 170 0.81 -7.85 6.78
N LYS A 171 1.53 -7.49 5.72
CA LYS A 171 2.90 -7.98 5.47
C LYS A 171 3.92 -7.46 6.48
N LEU A 172 3.74 -6.23 6.95
CA LEU A 172 4.60 -5.66 7.98
C LEU A 172 4.42 -6.40 9.30
N ASP A 173 3.18 -6.71 9.67
CA ASP A 173 2.86 -7.47 10.88
C ASP A 173 3.47 -8.88 10.80
N ASP A 174 3.30 -9.59 9.66
CA ASP A 174 3.93 -10.90 9.42
C ASP A 174 5.46 -10.81 9.53
N ALA A 175 6.09 -9.80 8.91
CA ALA A 175 7.55 -9.64 8.95
C ALA A 175 8.07 -9.30 10.36
N GLN A 176 7.32 -8.52 11.13
CA GLN A 176 7.64 -8.24 12.54
C GLN A 176 7.52 -9.48 13.41
N GLU A 177 6.52 -10.34 13.15
CA GLU A 177 6.39 -11.63 13.83
C GLU A 177 7.60 -12.54 13.54
N GLU A 178 8.06 -12.62 12.29
CA GLU A 178 9.27 -13.37 11.94
C GLU A 178 10.52 -12.86 12.67
N VAL A 179 10.69 -11.54 12.78
CA VAL A 179 11.79 -10.93 13.55
C VAL A 179 11.72 -11.36 15.02
N MET A 180 10.52 -11.28 15.61
CA MET A 180 10.31 -11.66 17.01
C MET A 180 10.57 -13.16 17.24
N ASP A 181 10.10 -14.03 16.36
CA ASP A 181 10.26 -15.47 16.50
C ASP A 181 11.71 -15.89 16.29
N ASN A 182 12.42 -15.31 15.30
CA ASN A 182 13.86 -15.53 15.15
C ASN A 182 14.64 -15.07 16.39
N ALA A 183 14.23 -13.96 17.02
CA ALA A 183 14.85 -13.50 18.27
C ALA A 183 14.61 -14.46 19.45
N LYS A 184 13.39 -14.99 19.61
CA LYS A 184 13.07 -16.02 20.63
C LYS A 184 13.87 -17.30 20.41
N ASP A 185 13.94 -17.77 19.17
CA ASP A 185 14.70 -18.96 18.80
C ASP A 185 16.20 -18.78 19.04
N LEU A 186 16.74 -17.59 18.74
CA LEU A 186 18.13 -17.24 19.03
C LEU A 186 18.39 -17.22 20.54
N GLU A 187 17.49 -16.67 21.35
CA GLU A 187 17.61 -16.66 22.81
C GLU A 187 17.65 -18.11 23.35
N LYS A 188 16.74 -18.96 22.87
CA LYS A 188 16.70 -20.38 23.24
C LYS A 188 17.98 -21.12 22.83
N ALA A 189 18.46 -20.91 21.61
CA ALA A 189 19.71 -21.49 21.11
C ALA A 189 20.92 -21.06 21.95
N ASN A 190 20.96 -19.79 22.39
CA ASN A 190 22.01 -19.29 23.28
C ASN A 190 21.95 -19.94 24.67
N LYS A 191 20.76 -20.13 25.24
CA LYS A 191 20.58 -20.86 26.52
C LYS A 191 21.07 -22.31 26.40
N ASP A 192 20.74 -23.00 25.31
CA ASP A 192 21.19 -24.36 25.06
C ASP A 192 22.72 -24.44 24.86
N LEU A 193 23.31 -23.48 24.15
CA LEU A 193 24.76 -23.37 23.99
C LEU A 193 25.47 -23.17 25.34
N ALA A 194 24.96 -22.28 26.20
CA ALA A 194 25.50 -22.07 27.54
C ALA A 194 25.43 -23.33 28.41
N LYS A 195 24.30 -24.06 28.35
CA LYS A 195 24.13 -25.34 29.06
C LYS A 195 25.14 -26.39 28.58
N ASN A 196 25.34 -26.51 27.27
CA ASN A 196 26.27 -27.47 26.70
C ASN A 196 27.73 -27.13 27.03
N ARG A 197 28.11 -25.84 26.97
CA ARG A 197 29.43 -25.36 27.40
C ARG A 197 29.72 -25.70 28.87
N ASN A 198 28.74 -25.48 29.75
CA ASN A 198 28.87 -25.84 31.16
C ASN A 198 29.04 -27.35 31.35
N ALA A 199 28.31 -28.18 30.59
CA ALA A 199 28.46 -29.63 30.63
C ALA A 199 29.85 -30.09 30.15
N VAL A 200 30.35 -29.53 29.04
CA VAL A 200 31.70 -29.80 28.53
C VAL A 200 32.76 -29.42 29.56
N SER A 201 32.68 -28.22 30.13
CA SER A 201 33.61 -27.75 31.15
C SER A 201 33.63 -28.65 32.39
N LYS A 202 32.45 -29.07 32.87
CA LYS A 202 32.35 -29.98 34.03
C LYS A 202 32.98 -31.34 33.74
N ILE A 203 32.71 -31.93 32.58
CA ILE A 203 33.27 -33.24 32.21
C ILE A 203 34.79 -33.14 32.03
N GLN A 204 35.30 -32.06 31.44
CA GLN A 204 36.74 -31.81 31.32
C GLN A 204 37.41 -31.71 32.71
N ALA A 205 36.80 -31.00 33.65
CA ALA A 205 37.31 -30.90 35.02
C ALA A 205 37.32 -32.27 35.73
N ASP A 206 36.25 -33.06 35.60
CA ASP A 206 36.17 -34.41 36.16
C ASP A 206 37.22 -35.34 35.53
N ASN A 207 37.42 -35.29 34.21
CA ASN A 207 38.44 -36.08 33.51
C ASN A 207 39.85 -35.69 33.96
N ALA A 208 40.14 -34.40 34.12
CA ALA A 208 41.43 -33.92 34.62
C ALA A 208 41.71 -34.44 36.04
N LYS A 209 40.68 -34.44 36.90
CA LYS A 209 40.77 -35.02 38.25
C LYS A 209 41.09 -36.52 38.20
N TYR A 210 40.37 -37.30 37.39
CA TYR A 210 40.64 -38.74 37.26
C TYR A 210 42.03 -39.02 36.67
N SER A 211 42.49 -38.20 35.72
CA SER A 211 43.85 -38.30 35.18
C SER A 211 44.91 -38.06 36.26
N GLY A 212 44.70 -37.08 37.16
CA GLY A 212 45.57 -36.86 38.32
C GLY A 212 45.55 -38.00 39.33
N GLU A 213 44.36 -38.55 39.63
CA GLU A 213 44.20 -39.73 40.50
C GLU A 213 44.93 -40.95 39.94
N ILE A 214 44.83 -41.19 38.61
CA ILE A 214 45.54 -42.27 37.92
C ILE A 214 47.05 -42.11 38.08
N ALA A 215 47.61 -40.93 37.79
CA ALA A 215 49.05 -40.69 37.91
C ALA A 215 49.55 -40.92 39.36
N GLY A 216 48.78 -40.51 40.36
CA GLY A 216 49.10 -40.75 41.78
C GLY A 216 49.05 -42.23 42.16
N LEU A 217 48.05 -42.96 41.69
CA LEU A 217 47.88 -44.40 41.94
C LEU A 217 48.93 -45.25 41.20
N GLU A 218 49.32 -44.87 39.99
CA GLU A 218 50.40 -45.51 39.24
C GLU A 218 51.73 -45.41 40.00
N LYS A 219 52.05 -44.21 40.51
CA LYS A 219 53.25 -44.01 41.34
C LYS A 219 53.22 -44.84 42.62
N LYS A 220 52.06 -44.92 43.30
CA LYS A 220 51.92 -45.74 44.52
C LYS A 220 52.08 -47.22 44.23
N PHE A 221 51.35 -47.75 43.26
CA PHE A 221 51.40 -49.16 42.91
C PHE A 221 52.82 -49.61 42.48
N ALA A 222 53.55 -48.76 41.74
CA ALA A 222 54.94 -49.04 41.37
C ALA A 222 55.88 -49.19 42.58
N LEU A 223 55.56 -48.58 43.72
CA LEU A 223 56.35 -48.65 44.95
C LEU A 223 55.91 -49.78 45.88
N THR A 224 54.60 -50.05 45.97
CA THR A 224 54.02 -50.97 46.97
C THR A 224 53.70 -52.36 46.41
N ASN A 225 53.42 -52.46 45.11
CA ASN A 225 52.84 -53.64 44.47
C ASN A 225 51.56 -54.16 45.15
N ASP A 226 50.82 -53.30 45.87
CA ASP A 226 49.60 -53.68 46.60
C ASP A 226 48.44 -53.94 45.61
N PRO A 227 47.82 -55.14 45.62
CA PRO A 227 46.65 -55.44 44.80
C PRO A 227 45.46 -54.48 44.99
N LYS A 228 45.34 -53.82 46.16
CA LYS A 228 44.29 -52.82 46.42
C LYS A 228 44.49 -51.56 45.58
N ASP A 229 45.74 -51.11 45.42
CA ASP A 229 46.09 -49.93 44.62
C ASP A 229 45.81 -50.20 43.12
N LEU A 230 46.13 -51.41 42.64
CA LEU A 230 45.79 -51.84 41.27
C LEU A 230 44.28 -51.82 40.99
N LYS A 231 43.46 -52.25 41.97
CA LYS A 231 42.00 -52.22 41.86
C LYS A 231 41.47 -50.78 41.81
N GLN A 232 42.03 -49.86 42.59
CA GLN A 232 41.68 -48.44 42.55
C GLN A 232 42.09 -47.81 41.22
N LEU A 233 43.30 -48.11 40.73
CA LEU A 233 43.80 -47.65 39.43
C LEU A 233 42.88 -48.10 38.28
N THR A 234 42.48 -49.36 38.28
CA THR A 234 41.56 -49.92 37.27
C THR A 234 40.22 -49.20 37.29
N LYS A 235 39.66 -48.90 38.48
CA LYS A 235 38.41 -48.14 38.61
C LYS A 235 38.57 -46.70 38.11
N ALA A 236 39.68 -46.03 38.41
CA ALA A 236 39.94 -44.67 37.96
C ALA A 236 40.07 -44.60 36.43
N ARG A 237 40.79 -45.55 35.81
CA ARG A 237 40.87 -45.71 34.35
C ARG A 237 39.50 -45.95 33.70
N GLN A 238 38.65 -46.80 34.30
CA GLN A 238 37.29 -47.02 33.82
C GLN A 238 36.42 -45.75 33.90
N LYS A 239 36.56 -44.95 34.97
CA LYS A 239 35.85 -43.67 35.09
C LYS A 239 36.33 -42.65 34.06
N LEU A 240 37.64 -42.53 33.85
CA LEU A 240 38.22 -41.66 32.83
C LEU A 240 37.70 -42.02 31.43
N ALA A 241 37.74 -43.30 31.04
CA ALA A 241 37.24 -43.74 29.73
C ALA A 241 35.73 -43.43 29.52
N LYS A 242 34.91 -43.60 30.57
CA LYS A 242 33.48 -43.20 30.53
C LYS A 242 33.31 -41.68 30.41
N GLY A 243 34.17 -40.92 31.08
CA GLY A 243 34.20 -39.47 31.02
C GLY A 243 34.62 -38.94 29.64
N GLU A 244 35.63 -39.53 29.01
CA GLU A 244 36.05 -39.21 27.63
C GLU A 244 34.94 -39.49 26.61
N ALA A 245 34.27 -40.65 26.73
CA ALA A 245 33.11 -40.96 25.88
C ALA A 245 31.94 -39.96 26.08
N SER A 246 31.75 -39.50 27.31
CA SER A 246 30.73 -38.49 27.64
C SER A 246 31.13 -37.10 27.13
N LEU A 247 32.42 -36.76 27.20
CA LEU A 247 32.97 -35.52 26.67
C LEU A 247 32.74 -35.41 25.16
N ALA A 248 33.07 -36.46 24.41
CA ALA A 248 32.84 -36.48 22.97
C ALA A 248 31.36 -36.25 22.60
N LYS A 249 30.43 -36.84 23.37
CA LYS A 249 28.98 -36.60 23.20
C LYS A 249 28.60 -35.16 23.53
N ALA A 250 29.12 -34.61 24.63
CA ALA A 250 28.85 -33.23 25.05
C ALA A 250 29.38 -32.20 24.04
N MET A 251 30.60 -32.39 23.54
CA MET A 251 31.19 -31.54 22.49
C MET A 251 30.38 -31.58 21.19
N LYS A 252 29.86 -32.76 20.80
CA LYS A 252 28.97 -32.87 19.64
C LYS A 252 27.66 -32.09 19.84
N SER A 253 27.10 -32.10 21.05
CA SER A 253 25.91 -31.32 21.39
C SER A 253 26.20 -29.82 21.43
N GLU A 254 27.35 -29.41 21.96
CA GLU A 254 27.81 -28.02 21.92
C GLU A 254 27.94 -27.50 20.49
N ALA A 255 28.60 -28.27 19.61
CA ALA A 255 28.75 -27.90 18.20
C ALA A 255 27.40 -27.72 17.50
N LYS A 256 26.42 -28.60 17.77
CA LYS A 256 25.06 -28.45 17.24
C LYS A 256 24.37 -27.18 17.75
N ALA A 257 24.53 -26.84 19.03
CA ALA A 257 23.95 -25.62 19.59
C ALA A 257 24.63 -24.36 19.02
N GLN A 258 25.94 -24.40 18.79
CA GLN A 258 26.68 -23.31 18.16
C GLN A 258 26.25 -23.10 16.70
N ASP A 259 26.03 -24.19 15.97
CA ASP A 259 25.48 -24.13 14.61
C ASP A 259 24.07 -23.53 14.61
N ALA A 260 23.19 -23.94 15.53
CA ALA A 260 21.86 -23.32 15.67
C ALA A 260 21.95 -21.81 15.94
N VAL A 261 22.80 -21.36 16.87
CA VAL A 261 23.04 -19.93 17.13
C VAL A 261 23.49 -19.22 15.85
N SER A 262 24.46 -19.79 15.13
CA SER A 262 25.01 -19.21 13.90
C SER A 262 23.94 -19.05 12.82
N ARG A 263 23.05 -20.04 12.66
CA ARG A 263 21.94 -19.99 11.70
C ARG A 263 20.95 -18.86 12.02
N TYR A 264 20.51 -18.74 13.27
CA TYR A 264 19.54 -17.71 13.67
C TYR A 264 20.15 -16.30 13.67
N GLN A 265 21.42 -16.16 14.06
CA GLN A 265 22.17 -14.92 13.90
C GLN A 265 22.29 -14.52 12.43
N GLY A 266 22.55 -15.48 11.55
CA GLY A 266 22.65 -15.24 10.11
C GLY A 266 21.34 -14.79 9.46
N ARG A 267 20.18 -15.23 9.98
CA ARG A 267 18.84 -14.84 9.47
C ARG A 267 18.35 -13.49 9.98
N SER A 268 18.85 -13.04 11.13
CA SER A 268 18.38 -11.81 11.79
C SER A 268 18.43 -10.56 10.89
N PRO A 269 19.52 -10.30 10.12
CA PRO A 269 19.58 -9.14 9.22
C PRO A 269 18.56 -9.20 8.08
N ASP A 270 18.28 -10.39 7.56
CA ASP A 270 17.33 -10.55 6.46
C ASP A 270 15.89 -10.30 6.94
N HIS A 271 15.48 -10.86 8.08
CA HIS A 271 14.15 -10.57 8.65
C HIS A 271 14.00 -9.08 8.99
N ALA A 272 15.01 -8.45 9.58
CA ALA A 272 14.99 -7.02 9.88
C ALA A 272 14.90 -6.16 8.61
N ARG A 273 15.61 -6.53 7.54
CA ARG A 273 15.54 -5.86 6.25
C ARG A 273 14.15 -5.96 5.62
N THR A 274 13.54 -7.15 5.61
CA THR A 274 12.17 -7.32 5.10
C THR A 274 11.17 -6.44 5.84
N ALA A 275 11.24 -6.39 7.18
CA ALA A 275 10.37 -5.52 7.97
C ALA A 275 10.60 -4.02 7.67
N GLN A 276 11.85 -3.62 7.44
CA GLN A 276 12.17 -2.25 7.05
C GLN A 276 11.62 -1.92 5.66
N GLU A 277 11.77 -2.81 4.67
CA GLU A 277 11.25 -2.61 3.31
C GLU A 277 9.72 -2.40 3.31
N HIS A 278 8.99 -3.13 4.17
CA HIS A 278 7.55 -2.94 4.35
C HIS A 278 7.20 -1.66 5.10
N THR A 279 8.03 -1.23 6.06
CA THR A 279 7.88 0.05 6.75
C THR A 279 8.04 1.22 5.78
N ASP A 280 9.08 1.22 4.96
CA ASP A 280 9.33 2.27 3.96
C ASP A 280 8.18 2.32 2.92
N SER A 281 7.70 1.14 2.50
CA SER A 281 6.56 1.03 1.58
C SER A 281 5.27 1.61 2.18
N LYS A 282 5.03 1.36 3.46
CA LYS A 282 3.89 1.91 4.20
C LYS A 282 3.94 3.44 4.20
N GLU A 283 5.08 4.03 4.56
CA GLU A 283 5.27 5.48 4.60
C GLU A 283 5.06 6.12 3.21
N GLU A 284 5.56 5.50 2.14
CA GLU A 284 5.35 5.96 0.76
C GLU A 284 3.85 5.99 0.41
N ILE A 285 3.12 4.91 0.71
CA ILE A 285 1.68 4.81 0.42
C ILE A 285 0.87 5.82 1.24
N GLU A 286 1.18 6.01 2.53
CA GLU A 286 0.52 7.01 3.38
C GLU A 286 0.73 8.42 2.85
N ALA A 287 1.94 8.75 2.39
CA ALA A 287 2.24 10.04 1.77
C ALA A 287 1.42 10.26 0.49
N ILE A 288 1.29 9.23 -0.36
CA ILE A 288 0.46 9.29 -1.58
C ILE A 288 -1.00 9.53 -1.23
N ILE A 289 -1.57 8.78 -0.27
CA ILE A 289 -2.96 8.96 0.18
C ILE A 289 -3.19 10.39 0.68
N ALA A 290 -2.26 10.92 1.48
CA ALA A 290 -2.35 12.29 1.98
C ALA A 290 -2.33 13.33 0.85
N GLN A 291 -1.49 13.14 -0.18
CA GLN A 291 -1.46 14.02 -1.34
C GLN A 291 -2.74 13.93 -2.18
N LEU A 292 -3.27 12.72 -2.41
CA LEU A 292 -4.53 12.52 -3.12
C LEU A 292 -5.72 13.16 -2.38
N LYS A 293 -5.75 13.11 -1.03
CA LYS A 293 -6.76 13.84 -0.24
C LYS A 293 -6.65 15.36 -0.43
N ARG A 294 -5.44 15.91 -0.38
CA ARG A 294 -5.20 17.35 -0.68
C ARG A 294 -5.62 17.71 -2.10
N LYS A 295 -5.35 16.83 -3.07
CA LYS A 295 -5.80 16.98 -4.45
C LYS A 295 -7.32 17.03 -4.52
N GLN A 296 -8.01 16.11 -3.85
CA GLN A 296 -9.46 16.08 -3.79
C GLN A 296 -10.05 17.38 -3.19
N ASP A 297 -9.43 17.91 -2.13
CA ASP A 297 -9.84 19.17 -1.49
C ASP A 297 -9.62 20.41 -2.37
N ALA A 298 -8.63 20.35 -3.27
CA ALA A 298 -8.31 21.43 -4.21
C ALA A 298 -9.33 21.56 -5.36
N ILE A 299 -10.16 20.54 -5.60
CA ILE A 299 -11.17 20.54 -6.67
C ILE A 299 -12.35 21.45 -6.25
N ARG A 300 -12.58 22.53 -7.01
CA ARG A 300 -13.57 23.60 -6.78
C ARG A 300 -14.11 24.17 -8.10
#